data_AF-A0A7C3ZR81-F1
#
_entry.id   AF-A0A7C3ZR81-F1
#
_cell.length_a   1.000
_cell.length_b   1.000
_cell.length_c   1.000
_cell.angle_alpha   90.00
_cell.angle_beta   90.00
_cell.angle_gamma   90.00
#
_symmetry.space_group_name_H-M   'P 1'
#
loop_
_entity.id
_entity.type
_entity.pdbx_description
1 polymer ?
#
loop_
_entity_poly.entity_id
_entity_poly.type
_entity_poly.pdbx_seq_one_letter_code
_entity_poly.pdbx_strand_id
1 'polypeptide(L)'
;MSLKPLLLLLALALPFSVAAQDVSEVVNTLQDEEDTAIVVADDPSDRVAANMLQDEFGVTTTTTPDEEPEGSYIIVGGPCANPRWTAVAGDTCEGWQYGEGQAVIIADRSIFGSTVLMVAGTTAIDTRRAVDWLVANPNSAMLNEDRVVLDVTQAMTGNQTGTFPGTGATVGTGDNMTDDRFVDVTDDFVDRPDRDENATGEFPSDLYNPADNTLTIDGFDDEDEEDEEDDDEEDDE
;
A
#
# COMPACT_ATOMS: atom_id res chain seq x y z
N MET A 1 14.41 16.61 63.98
CA MET A 1 13.69 17.18 62.83
C MET A 1 14.41 16.70 61.58
N SER A 2 13.76 15.83 60.82
CA SER A 2 14.34 15.07 59.70
C SER A 2 14.10 15.82 58.39
N LEU A 3 15.17 16.27 57.72
CA LEU A 3 15.10 16.77 56.35
C LEU A 3 15.26 15.59 55.39
N LYS A 4 14.19 15.26 54.66
CA LYS A 4 14.24 14.38 53.48
C LYS A 4 14.82 15.18 52.30
N PRO A 5 15.83 14.67 51.58
CA PRO A 5 16.26 15.29 50.34
C PRO A 5 15.25 14.99 49.24
N LEU A 6 14.69 16.05 48.67
CA LEU A 6 13.86 16.02 47.47
C LEU A 6 14.81 15.75 46.30
N LEU A 7 14.93 14.49 45.89
CA LEU A 7 15.63 14.10 44.68
C LEU A 7 14.74 14.49 43.50
N LEU A 8 14.99 15.67 42.95
CA LEU A 8 14.38 16.17 41.73
C LEU A 8 14.99 15.39 40.57
N LEU A 9 14.32 14.33 40.11
CA LEU A 9 14.64 13.65 38.86
C LEU A 9 14.31 14.61 37.71
N LEU A 10 15.31 15.38 37.29
CA LEU A 10 15.27 16.15 36.05
C LEU A 10 15.46 15.15 34.90
N ALA A 11 14.36 14.55 34.44
CA ALA A 11 14.36 13.76 33.22
C ALA A 11 14.61 14.72 32.05
N LEU A 12 15.86 14.80 31.62
CA LEU A 12 16.26 15.41 30.35
C LEU A 12 15.61 14.59 29.23
N ALA A 13 14.45 15.04 28.75
CA ALA A 13 13.91 14.62 27.47
C ALA A 13 14.83 15.18 26.39
N LEU A 14 15.89 14.44 26.07
CA LEU A 14 16.65 14.69 24.87
C LEU A 14 15.71 14.41 23.70
N PRO A 15 15.50 15.36 22.76
CA PRO A 15 14.80 15.04 21.53
C PRO A 15 15.64 13.99 20.81
N PHE A 16 15.14 12.77 20.74
CA PHE A 16 15.66 11.78 19.81
C PHE A 16 15.29 12.29 18.42
N SER A 17 16.19 13.06 17.79
CA SER A 17 16.10 13.34 16.37
C SER A 17 16.37 12.03 15.64
N VAL A 18 15.31 11.33 15.28
CA VAL A 18 15.37 10.25 14.31
C VAL A 18 15.81 10.90 13.00
N ALA A 19 16.95 10.47 12.45
CA ALA A 19 17.42 10.98 11.16
C ALA A 19 16.43 10.54 10.09
N ALA A 20 15.99 11.48 9.26
CA ALA A 20 15.17 11.17 8.09
C ALA A 20 15.91 10.18 7.19
N GLN A 21 15.22 9.14 6.72
CA GLN A 21 15.80 8.12 5.85
C GLN A 21 15.61 8.47 4.38
N ASP A 22 16.60 8.06 3.59
CA ASP A 22 16.54 8.05 2.14
C ASP A 22 15.51 7.00 1.69
N VAL A 23 14.54 7.38 0.85
CA VAL A 23 13.54 6.45 0.31
C VAL A 23 14.21 5.29 -0.44
N SER A 24 15.36 5.50 -1.09
CA SER A 24 16.07 4.41 -1.77
C SER A 24 16.67 3.41 -0.78
N GLU A 25 17.15 3.87 0.38
CA GLU A 25 17.60 2.99 1.46
C GLU A 25 16.43 2.16 2.00
N VAL A 26 15.27 2.78 2.17
CA VAL A 26 14.04 2.11 2.58
C VAL A 26 13.61 1.06 1.58
N VAL A 27 13.54 1.39 0.29
CA VAL A 27 13.16 0.44 -0.77
C VAL A 27 14.11 -0.75 -0.81
N ASN A 28 15.42 -0.52 -0.73
CA ASN A 28 16.40 -1.61 -0.69
C ASN A 28 16.25 -2.47 0.59
N THR A 29 15.99 -1.85 1.74
CA THR A 29 15.75 -2.59 3.00
C THR A 29 14.52 -3.48 2.87
N LEU A 30 13.44 -2.96 2.29
CA LEU A 30 12.21 -3.73 2.04
C LEU A 30 12.40 -4.89 1.07
N GLN A 31 13.42 -4.87 0.21
CA GLN A 31 13.76 -5.94 -0.72
C GLN A 31 14.70 -6.99 -0.12
N ASP A 32 15.59 -6.57 0.78
CA ASP A 32 16.66 -7.43 1.33
C ASP A 32 16.23 -8.17 2.62
N GLU A 33 15.24 -7.67 3.36
CA GLU A 33 14.80 -8.30 4.61
C GLU A 33 13.87 -9.48 4.34
N GLU A 34 14.16 -10.64 4.95
CA GLU A 34 13.20 -11.75 5.08
C GLU A 34 12.01 -11.37 6.00
N ASP A 35 12.08 -10.19 6.63
CA ASP A 35 11.00 -9.64 7.43
C ASP A 35 9.88 -9.13 6.52
N THR A 36 8.68 -9.63 6.80
CA THR A 36 7.53 -9.50 5.91
C THR A 36 7.09 -8.04 5.84
N ALA A 37 7.48 -7.34 4.77
CA ALA A 37 6.87 -6.04 4.55
C ALA A 37 5.38 -6.22 4.23
N ILE A 38 4.56 -5.42 4.90
CA ILE A 38 3.11 -5.50 4.77
C ILE A 38 2.61 -4.31 3.97
N VAL A 39 1.92 -4.56 2.87
CA VAL A 39 1.28 -3.50 2.07
C VAL A 39 -0.14 -3.29 2.55
N VAL A 40 -0.43 -2.09 3.02
CA VAL A 40 -1.74 -1.68 3.54
C VAL A 40 -2.46 -0.83 2.50
N ALA A 41 -3.58 -1.35 1.97
CA ALA A 41 -4.52 -0.59 1.14
C ALA A 41 -5.95 -0.80 1.65
N ASP A 42 -6.55 0.25 2.20
CA ASP A 42 -7.90 0.20 2.79
C ASP A 42 -9.00 0.46 1.72
N ASP A 43 -8.70 1.27 0.70
CA ASP A 43 -9.60 1.49 -0.43
C ASP A 43 -9.39 0.45 -1.57
N PRO A 44 -10.46 -0.14 -2.12
CA PRO A 44 -10.35 -1.11 -3.21
C PRO A 44 -9.69 -0.55 -4.48
N SER A 45 -9.74 0.76 -4.70
CA SER A 45 -9.11 1.41 -5.85
C SER A 45 -7.59 1.44 -5.75
N ASP A 46 -7.06 1.46 -4.53
CA ASP A 46 -5.63 1.44 -4.25
C ASP A 46 -5.07 0.00 -4.14
N ARG A 47 -5.93 -1.03 -4.05
CA ARG A 47 -5.50 -2.45 -4.06
C ARG A 47 -4.70 -2.84 -5.30
N VAL A 48 -5.01 -2.26 -6.46
CA VAL A 48 -4.24 -2.54 -7.68
C VAL A 48 -2.80 -2.05 -7.53
N ALA A 49 -2.61 -0.84 -6.98
CA ALA A 49 -1.28 -0.31 -6.70
C ALA A 49 -0.55 -1.14 -5.62
N ALA A 50 -1.27 -1.60 -4.60
CA ALA A 50 -0.70 -2.48 -3.58
C ALA A 50 -0.24 -3.84 -4.15
N ASN A 51 -1.04 -4.44 -5.04
CA ASN A 51 -0.67 -5.70 -5.69
C ASN A 51 0.58 -5.53 -6.57
N MET A 52 0.73 -4.40 -7.26
CA MET A 52 1.94 -4.11 -8.04
C MET A 52 3.20 -4.10 -7.15
N LEU A 53 3.11 -3.56 -5.95
CA LEU A 53 4.21 -3.57 -4.98
C LEU A 53 4.47 -4.98 -4.44
N GLN A 54 3.42 -5.76 -4.20
CA GLN A 54 3.55 -7.17 -3.82
C GLN A 54 4.27 -7.99 -4.90
N ASP A 55 3.87 -7.85 -6.15
CA ASP A 55 4.48 -8.59 -7.26
C ASP A 55 5.96 -8.22 -7.44
N GLU A 56 6.30 -6.94 -7.30
CA GLU A 56 7.68 -6.46 -7.49
C GLU A 56 8.59 -6.78 -6.30
N PHE A 57 8.12 -6.51 -5.07
CA PHE A 57 8.94 -6.61 -3.87
C PHE A 57 8.78 -7.94 -3.14
N GLY A 58 7.88 -8.82 -3.56
CA GLY A 58 7.62 -10.11 -2.90
C GLY A 58 6.97 -9.96 -1.51
N VAL A 59 6.27 -8.84 -1.28
CA VAL A 59 5.73 -8.43 0.02
C VAL A 59 4.27 -8.90 0.18
N THR A 60 3.77 -9.00 1.41
CA THR A 60 2.39 -9.46 1.65
C THR A 60 1.42 -8.28 1.68
N THR A 61 0.31 -8.34 0.94
CA THR A 61 -0.76 -7.33 1.03
C THR A 61 -1.78 -7.69 2.11
N THR A 62 -2.28 -6.69 2.83
CA THR A 62 -3.43 -6.81 3.72
C THR A 62 -4.25 -5.52 3.70
N THR A 63 -5.56 -5.65 3.84
CA THR A 63 -6.47 -4.50 3.86
C THR A 63 -6.68 -3.95 5.27
N THR A 64 -6.52 -4.81 6.29
CA THR A 64 -6.88 -4.52 7.68
C THR A 64 -6.02 -5.37 8.63
N PRO A 65 -4.76 -5.00 8.88
CA PRO A 65 -4.11 -5.42 10.10
C PRO A 65 -4.97 -4.89 11.26
N ASP A 66 -5.57 -5.78 12.04
CA ASP A 66 -6.28 -5.41 13.26
C ASP A 66 -5.31 -4.86 14.34
N GLU A 67 -4.01 -5.07 14.13
CA GLU A 67 -2.91 -4.69 15.01
C GLU A 67 -1.87 -3.88 14.23
N GLU A 68 -1.06 -3.06 14.91
CA GLU A 68 0.08 -2.40 14.24
C GLU A 68 1.06 -3.48 13.76
N PRO A 69 1.46 -3.48 12.47
CA PRO A 69 2.37 -4.49 11.97
C PRO A 69 3.71 -4.42 12.71
N GLU A 70 4.16 -5.56 13.25
CA GLU A 70 5.51 -5.70 13.79
C GLU A 70 6.49 -5.76 12.60
N GLY A 71 7.22 -4.67 12.36
CA GLY A 71 8.21 -4.59 11.28
C GLY A 71 7.98 -3.46 10.28
N SER A 72 8.66 -3.53 9.15
CA SER A 72 8.58 -2.54 8.08
C SER A 72 7.30 -2.72 7.25
N TYR A 73 6.68 -1.64 6.78
CA TYR A 73 5.42 -1.73 6.02
C TYR A 73 5.27 -0.61 5.00
N ILE A 74 4.42 -0.87 4.00
CA ILE A 74 4.11 0.07 2.93
C ILE A 74 2.66 0.49 3.05
N ILE A 75 2.40 1.79 3.16
CA ILE A 75 1.05 2.36 3.12
C ILE A 75 0.76 2.81 1.69
N VAL A 76 -0.32 2.29 1.11
CA VAL A 76 -0.79 2.68 -0.22
C VAL A 76 -2.13 3.38 -0.07
N GLY A 77 -2.24 4.54 -0.71
CA GLY A 77 -3.42 5.41 -0.62
C GLY A 77 -3.23 6.56 0.35
N GLY A 78 -3.79 7.72 0.00
CA GLY A 78 -3.67 8.95 0.78
C GLY A 78 -4.60 8.99 2.00
N PRO A 79 -4.60 10.11 2.76
CA PRO A 79 -5.35 10.22 4.02
C PRO A 79 -6.87 10.17 3.89
N CYS A 80 -7.40 10.31 2.67
CA CYS A 80 -8.83 10.12 2.39
C CYS A 80 -9.22 8.65 2.21
N ALA A 81 -8.28 7.82 1.76
CA ALA A 81 -8.48 6.42 1.38
C ALA A 81 -7.87 5.44 2.39
N ASN A 82 -6.90 5.90 3.18
CA ASN A 82 -6.17 5.07 4.14
C ASN A 82 -5.98 5.82 5.47
N PRO A 83 -6.70 5.46 6.54
CA PRO A 83 -6.63 6.15 7.82
C PRO A 83 -5.25 6.05 8.49
N ARG A 84 -4.46 5.02 8.16
CA ARG A 84 -3.09 4.88 8.68
C ARG A 84 -2.15 5.97 8.18
N TRP A 85 -2.40 6.51 6.99
CA TRP A 85 -1.65 7.67 6.51
C TRP A 85 -1.68 8.81 7.53
N THR A 86 -2.86 9.10 8.07
CA THR A 86 -3.03 10.19 9.04
C THR A 86 -2.27 9.88 10.35
N ALA A 87 -2.24 8.61 10.78
CA ALA A 87 -1.54 8.21 11.98
C ALA A 87 -0.01 8.37 11.87
N VAL A 88 0.55 8.09 10.69
CA VAL A 88 2.00 8.16 10.44
C VAL A 88 2.44 9.56 10.01
N ALA A 89 1.84 10.11 8.95
CA ALA A 89 2.25 11.38 8.37
C ALA A 89 1.62 12.62 9.04
N GLY A 90 0.53 12.45 9.80
CA GLY A 90 -0.23 13.56 10.39
C GLY A 90 -1.07 14.37 9.39
N ASP A 91 -0.98 14.06 8.09
CA ASP A 91 -1.78 14.68 7.03
C ASP A 91 -3.22 14.17 7.10
N THR A 92 -4.21 15.06 6.97
CA THR A 92 -5.63 14.70 6.92
C THR A 92 -6.18 14.84 5.51
N CYS A 93 -7.33 14.21 5.21
CA CYS A 93 -8.00 14.35 3.92
C CYS A 93 -8.30 15.82 3.57
N GLU A 94 -8.78 16.61 4.53
CA GLU A 94 -9.04 18.05 4.33
C GLU A 94 -7.75 18.89 4.22
N GLY A 95 -6.65 18.42 4.81
CA GLY A 95 -5.34 19.05 4.78
C GLY A 95 -4.47 18.65 3.59
N TRP A 96 -4.99 17.81 2.68
CA TRP A 96 -4.24 17.33 1.53
C TRP A 96 -3.90 18.49 0.59
N GLN A 97 -2.61 18.81 0.49
CA GLN A 97 -2.12 19.97 -0.27
C GLN A 97 -1.85 19.67 -1.75
N TYR A 98 -1.97 18.42 -2.18
CA TYR A 98 -1.64 18.00 -3.54
C TYR A 98 -2.86 18.05 -4.46
N GLY A 99 -2.67 18.53 -5.68
CA GLY A 99 -3.69 18.62 -6.71
C GLY A 99 -3.83 17.33 -7.52
N GLU A 100 -4.86 17.26 -8.35
CA GLU A 100 -5.06 16.18 -9.32
C GLU A 100 -3.83 16.04 -10.23
N GLY A 101 -3.41 14.80 -10.51
CA GLY A 101 -2.21 14.54 -11.30
C GLY A 101 -0.91 14.62 -10.51
N GLN A 102 -0.98 14.81 -9.18
CA GLN A 102 0.16 14.74 -8.28
C GLN A 102 0.07 13.52 -7.38
N ALA A 103 1.25 13.04 -6.99
CA ALA A 103 1.40 12.01 -5.99
C ALA A 103 2.57 12.33 -5.07
N VAL A 104 2.62 11.67 -3.92
CA VAL A 104 3.68 11.82 -2.94
C VAL A 104 4.16 10.45 -2.49
N ILE A 105 5.47 10.32 -2.36
CA ILE A 105 6.16 9.17 -1.78
C ILE A 105 6.90 9.67 -0.55
N ILE A 106 6.73 9.00 0.59
CA ILE A 106 7.36 9.38 1.86
C ILE A 106 8.06 8.15 2.41
N ALA A 107 9.31 8.31 2.83
CA ALA A 107 10.00 7.34 3.67
C ALA A 107 10.15 7.93 5.06
N ASP A 108 9.58 7.24 6.05
CA ASP A 108 9.72 7.65 7.44
C ASP A 108 10.17 6.46 8.30
N ARG A 109 10.91 6.77 9.37
CA ARG A 109 11.13 5.82 10.45
C ARG A 109 10.06 6.04 11.50
N SER A 110 9.25 5.01 11.69
CA SER A 110 8.35 4.97 12.83
C SER A 110 9.15 5.12 14.13
N ILE A 111 8.52 5.74 15.12
CA ILE A 111 9.00 5.88 16.48
C ILE A 111 9.38 4.53 17.13
N PHE A 112 8.88 3.41 16.60
CA PHE A 112 9.15 2.06 17.07
C PHE A 112 10.32 1.36 16.37
N GLY A 113 11.02 2.05 15.47
CA GLY A 113 12.17 1.50 14.74
C GLY A 113 11.81 0.80 13.42
N SER A 114 10.52 0.65 13.12
CA SER A 114 10.03 0.20 11.82
C SER A 114 10.26 1.23 10.73
N THR A 115 10.56 0.76 9.53
CA THR A 115 10.60 1.62 8.34
C THR A 115 9.24 1.63 7.65
N VAL A 116 8.75 2.82 7.32
CA VAL A 116 7.46 3.01 6.66
C VAL A 116 7.68 3.70 5.33
N LEU A 117 7.24 3.05 4.26
CA LEU A 117 7.13 3.66 2.94
C LEU A 117 5.67 4.02 2.69
N MET A 118 5.37 5.25 2.32
CA MET A 118 4.01 5.68 2.05
C MET A 118 3.92 6.19 0.61
N VAL A 119 2.92 5.73 -0.15
CA VAL A 119 2.69 6.14 -1.54
C VAL A 119 1.22 6.52 -1.70
N ALA A 120 0.98 7.76 -2.13
CA ALA A 120 -0.39 8.25 -2.33
C ALA A 120 -0.47 9.23 -3.50
N GLY A 121 -1.42 8.98 -4.40
CA GLY A 121 -1.89 9.96 -5.37
C GLY A 121 -3.10 10.73 -4.87
N THR A 122 -3.41 11.84 -5.53
CA THR A 122 -4.68 12.56 -5.32
C THR A 122 -5.88 11.75 -5.83
N THR A 123 -5.66 10.87 -6.80
CA THR A 123 -6.64 9.89 -7.30
C THR A 123 -6.04 8.48 -7.27
N ALA A 124 -6.86 7.44 -7.33
CA ALA A 124 -6.39 6.06 -7.44
C ALA A 124 -5.56 5.79 -8.72
N ILE A 125 -5.83 6.54 -9.80
CA ILE A 125 -4.99 6.52 -10.99
C ILE A 125 -3.61 7.09 -10.65
N ASP A 126 -3.55 8.24 -9.99
CA ASP A 126 -2.29 8.87 -9.61
C ASP A 126 -1.47 8.01 -8.64
N THR A 127 -2.13 7.30 -7.70
CA THR A 127 -1.46 6.34 -6.81
C THR A 127 -0.80 5.21 -7.60
N ARG A 128 -1.52 4.60 -8.56
CA ARG A 128 -0.98 3.56 -9.43
C ARG A 128 0.22 4.04 -10.23
N ARG A 129 0.15 5.26 -10.77
CA ARG A 129 1.25 5.87 -11.53
C ARG A 129 2.48 6.13 -10.65
N ALA A 130 2.27 6.56 -9.42
CA ALA A 130 3.35 6.76 -8.47
C ALA A 130 4.05 5.46 -8.11
N VAL A 131 3.28 4.39 -7.89
CA VAL A 131 3.81 3.04 -7.66
C VAL A 131 4.58 2.53 -8.87
N ASP A 132 4.02 2.65 -10.07
CA ASP A 132 4.69 2.25 -11.31
C ASP A 132 6.04 2.97 -11.50
N TRP A 133 6.06 4.29 -11.25
CA TRP A 133 7.29 5.07 -11.28
C TRP A 133 8.30 4.60 -10.23
N LEU A 134 7.85 4.32 -9.01
CA LEU A 134 8.70 3.84 -7.90
C LEU A 134 9.34 2.49 -8.25
N VAL A 135 8.54 1.54 -8.75
CA VAL A 135 9.00 0.21 -9.19
C VAL A 135 10.00 0.33 -10.33
N ALA A 136 9.76 1.22 -11.30
CA ALA A 136 10.68 1.44 -12.41
C ALA A 136 11.97 2.18 -11.98
N ASN A 137 11.96 2.90 -10.85
CA ASN A 137 13.06 3.79 -10.44
C ASN A 137 13.43 3.63 -8.95
N PRO A 138 13.73 2.41 -8.45
CA PRO A 138 13.95 2.15 -7.02
C PRO A 138 15.20 2.85 -6.47
N ASN A 139 16.13 3.26 -7.35
CA ASN A 139 17.38 3.93 -7.02
C ASN A 139 17.44 5.38 -7.54
N SER A 140 16.29 6.02 -7.79
CA SER A 140 16.29 7.41 -8.26
C SER A 140 16.92 8.32 -7.21
N ALA A 141 17.81 9.22 -7.63
CA ALA A 141 18.40 10.22 -6.74
C ALA A 141 17.36 11.15 -6.09
N MET A 142 16.13 11.21 -6.65
CA MET A 142 15.01 11.92 -6.03
C MET A 142 14.54 11.25 -4.74
N LEU A 143 14.75 9.93 -4.61
CA LEU A 143 14.42 9.17 -3.41
C LEU A 143 15.34 9.53 -2.23
N ASN A 144 16.40 10.33 -2.44
CA ASN A 144 17.30 10.77 -1.37
C ASN A 144 16.70 11.84 -0.43
N GLU A 145 15.42 12.15 -0.61
CA GLU A 145 14.62 12.99 0.26
C GLU A 145 13.62 12.14 1.04
N ASP A 146 13.25 12.61 2.23
CA ASP A 146 12.23 11.97 3.08
C ASP A 146 10.82 12.05 2.48
N ARG A 147 10.58 13.06 1.63
CA ARG A 147 9.31 13.30 0.95
C ARG A 147 9.55 13.71 -0.50
N VAL A 148 9.08 12.89 -1.43
CA VAL A 148 9.15 13.12 -2.88
C VAL A 148 7.77 13.43 -3.41
N VAL A 149 7.62 14.56 -4.11
CA VAL A 149 6.38 14.94 -4.78
C VAL A 149 6.53 14.73 -6.28
N LEU A 150 5.66 13.91 -6.85
CA LEU A 150 5.65 13.55 -8.26
C LEU A 150 4.53 14.30 -8.99
N ASP A 151 4.84 14.80 -10.18
CA ASP A 151 3.85 15.14 -11.19
C ASP A 151 3.68 13.94 -12.13
N VAL A 152 2.67 13.11 -11.85
CA VAL A 152 2.44 11.85 -12.55
C VAL A 152 1.75 12.04 -13.90
N THR A 153 1.25 13.24 -14.19
CA THR A 153 0.72 13.56 -15.54
C THR A 153 1.84 13.70 -16.56
N GLN A 154 2.98 14.25 -16.13
CA GLN A 154 4.14 14.42 -17.01
C GLN A 154 4.93 13.13 -17.20
N ALA A 155 4.99 12.29 -16.15
CA ALA A 155 5.71 11.01 -16.18
C ALA A 155 5.29 10.10 -17.34
N MET A 156 4.01 10.07 -17.70
CA MET A 156 3.50 9.21 -18.76
C MET A 156 3.69 9.74 -20.18
N THR A 157 4.04 11.01 -20.36
CA THR A 157 4.20 11.58 -21.71
C THR A 157 5.57 11.31 -22.33
N GLY A 158 6.45 10.57 -21.65
CA GLY A 158 7.82 10.29 -22.10
C GLY A 158 8.69 11.54 -22.26
N ASN A 159 8.20 12.71 -21.82
CA ASN A 159 8.84 14.00 -22.00
C ASN A 159 9.21 14.63 -20.65
N GLN A 160 9.83 13.85 -19.76
CA GLN A 160 10.42 14.41 -18.54
C GLN A 160 11.74 15.12 -18.87
N THR A 161 11.65 16.37 -19.32
CA THR A 161 12.72 17.37 -19.17
C THR A 161 12.29 18.45 -18.17
N GLY A 162 11.71 18.02 -17.05
CA GLY A 162 11.30 18.90 -15.97
C GLY A 162 12.46 19.14 -15.00
N THR A 163 12.94 20.38 -14.93
CA THR A 163 13.81 20.82 -13.84
C THR A 163 12.94 21.05 -12.60
N PHE A 164 13.03 20.18 -11.59
CA PHE A 164 12.34 20.39 -10.33
C PHE A 164 12.97 21.58 -9.57
N PRO A 165 12.16 22.49 -8.99
CA PRO A 165 12.69 23.62 -8.23
C PRO A 165 13.28 23.12 -6.90
N GLY A 166 14.60 22.98 -6.85
CA GLY A 166 15.34 22.79 -5.58
C GLY A 166 16.49 21.79 -5.63
N THR A 167 16.45 20.78 -6.50
CA THR A 167 17.34 19.61 -6.37
C THR A 167 18.40 19.48 -7.46
N GLY A 168 18.25 20.14 -8.61
CA GLY A 168 19.22 20.06 -9.71
C GLY A 168 19.40 18.64 -10.29
N ALA A 169 18.63 17.66 -9.84
CA ALA A 169 18.62 16.31 -10.35
C ALA A 169 17.90 16.28 -11.70
N THR A 170 18.53 15.65 -12.69
CA THR A 170 17.94 15.40 -14.01
C THR A 170 17.56 13.92 -14.09
N VAL A 171 16.28 13.63 -14.28
CA VAL A 171 15.80 12.27 -14.48
C VAL A 171 16.21 11.84 -15.90
N GLY A 172 16.86 10.68 -16.01
CA GLY A 172 17.23 10.09 -17.29
C GLY A 172 15.98 9.69 -18.07
N THR A 173 15.99 9.90 -19.39
CA THR A 173 14.95 9.46 -20.32
C THR A 173 15.01 7.93 -20.45
N GLY A 174 14.45 7.23 -19.45
CA GLY A 174 14.24 5.79 -19.48
C GLY A 174 12.87 5.48 -20.08
N ASP A 175 12.89 4.79 -21.23
CA ASP A 175 11.84 4.05 -21.92
C ASP A 175 10.39 4.55 -21.85
N ASN A 176 9.89 4.89 -23.04
CA ASN A 176 8.52 5.28 -23.33
C ASN A 176 7.52 4.25 -22.78
N MET A 177 6.92 4.52 -21.61
CA MET A 177 5.91 3.72 -20.93
C MET A 177 4.55 3.76 -21.65
N THR A 178 4.51 3.42 -22.94
CA THR A 178 3.24 3.14 -23.65
C THR A 178 2.81 1.68 -23.42
N ASP A 179 3.10 1.12 -22.24
CA ASP A 179 2.81 -0.28 -21.96
C ASP A 179 1.29 -0.48 -21.89
N ASP A 180 0.78 -1.45 -22.65
CA ASP A 180 -0.63 -1.81 -22.83
C ASP A 180 -1.31 -2.31 -21.52
N ARG A 181 -0.61 -2.23 -20.39
CA ARG A 181 -1.10 -2.58 -19.05
C ARG A 181 -2.12 -1.58 -18.49
N PHE A 182 -2.27 -0.40 -19.10
CA PHE A 182 -3.35 0.54 -18.81
C PHE A 182 -4.57 0.27 -19.69
N VAL A 183 -5.13 -0.95 -19.62
CA VAL A 183 -6.52 -1.15 -20.04
C VAL A 183 -7.39 -0.43 -19.01
N ASP A 184 -8.12 0.58 -19.47
CA ASP A 184 -9.10 1.28 -18.66
C ASP A 184 -10.20 0.29 -18.24
N VAL A 185 -10.08 -0.25 -17.02
CA VAL A 185 -11.06 -1.20 -16.45
C VAL A 185 -12.43 -0.53 -16.21
N THR A 186 -12.58 0.78 -16.49
CA THR A 186 -13.88 1.44 -16.36
C THR A 186 -14.81 1.28 -17.56
N ASP A 187 -14.34 0.80 -18.72
CA ASP A 187 -15.18 0.66 -19.94
C ASP A 187 -15.40 -0.79 -20.45
N ASP A 188 -14.71 -1.80 -19.93
CA ASP A 188 -14.77 -3.17 -20.50
C ASP A 188 -15.94 -4.05 -19.99
N PHE A 189 -16.94 -3.45 -19.34
CA PHE A 189 -18.19 -4.13 -18.96
C PHE A 189 -19.33 -3.97 -19.97
N VAL A 190 -19.12 -3.29 -21.11
CA VAL A 190 -20.23 -2.91 -22.02
C VAL A 190 -20.30 -3.69 -23.35
N ASP A 191 -19.30 -4.49 -23.75
CA ASP A 191 -19.38 -5.17 -25.07
C ASP A 191 -18.86 -6.62 -25.06
N ARG A 192 -19.55 -7.49 -24.31
CA ARG A 192 -19.60 -8.93 -24.63
C ARG A 192 -20.88 -9.22 -25.42
N PRO A 193 -20.83 -9.28 -26.77
CA PRO A 193 -21.89 -9.94 -27.52
C PRO A 193 -21.75 -11.45 -27.28
N ASP A 194 -22.89 -12.15 -27.25
CA ASP A 194 -23.03 -13.61 -27.06
C ASP A 194 -23.25 -14.09 -25.60
N ARG A 195 -23.87 -13.28 -24.74
CA ARG A 195 -24.59 -13.82 -23.57
C ARG A 195 -26.06 -13.99 -23.93
N ASP A 196 -26.48 -15.24 -24.08
CA ASP A 196 -27.84 -15.66 -24.44
C ASP A 196 -28.93 -14.84 -23.74
N GLU A 197 -29.66 -14.02 -24.51
CA GLU A 197 -30.78 -13.18 -24.05
C GLU A 197 -32.05 -13.99 -23.71
N ASN A 198 -31.92 -15.19 -23.14
CA ASN A 198 -33.07 -15.99 -22.72
C ASN A 198 -32.93 -16.59 -21.32
N ALA A 199 -32.44 -15.80 -20.37
CA ALA A 199 -32.57 -16.07 -18.94
C ALA A 199 -33.38 -14.95 -18.27
N THR A 200 -34.68 -14.88 -18.57
CA THR A 200 -35.66 -14.23 -17.68
C THR A 200 -35.93 -15.13 -16.47
N GLY A 201 -34.85 -15.56 -15.79
CA GLY A 201 -34.96 -16.26 -14.51
C GLY A 201 -35.35 -15.23 -13.46
N GLU A 202 -36.61 -15.28 -13.03
CA GLU A 202 -37.04 -14.62 -11.80
C GLU A 202 -36.07 -15.00 -10.69
N PHE A 203 -35.36 -14.02 -10.13
CA PHE A 203 -34.55 -14.26 -8.93
C PHE A 203 -35.48 -14.79 -7.85
N PRO A 204 -35.23 -15.99 -7.26
CA PRO A 204 -36.02 -16.44 -6.13
C PRO A 204 -35.87 -15.42 -5.02
N SER A 205 -36.97 -14.78 -4.64
CA SER A 205 -37.08 -13.75 -3.60
C SER A 205 -36.71 -14.23 -2.19
N ASP A 206 -36.29 -15.48 -2.09
CA ASP A 206 -36.27 -16.28 -0.88
C ASP A 206 -34.85 -16.33 -0.28
N LEU A 207 -33.84 -15.88 -1.04
CA LEU A 207 -32.41 -15.94 -0.67
C LEU A 207 -31.86 -14.62 -0.09
N TYR A 208 -32.67 -13.56 -0.09
CA TYR A 208 -32.27 -12.26 0.42
C TYR A 208 -33.11 -11.91 1.64
N ASN A 209 -32.46 -11.77 2.81
CA ASN A 209 -33.13 -11.32 4.02
C ASN A 209 -32.95 -9.79 4.18
N PRO A 210 -34.00 -8.99 3.94
CA PRO A 210 -33.90 -7.53 4.03
C PRO A 210 -33.79 -7.02 5.48
N ALA A 211 -34.04 -7.88 6.49
CA ALA A 211 -33.99 -7.45 7.89
C ALA A 211 -32.56 -7.31 8.42
N ASP A 212 -31.61 -8.05 7.86
CA ASP A 212 -30.20 -8.05 8.28
C ASP A 212 -29.22 -7.78 7.12
N ASN A 213 -29.74 -7.57 5.91
CA ASN A 213 -28.96 -7.34 4.68
C ASN A 213 -27.95 -8.45 4.40
N THR A 214 -28.27 -9.69 4.79
CA THR A 214 -27.45 -10.86 4.52
C THR A 214 -27.98 -11.65 3.34
N LEU A 215 -27.06 -12.21 2.56
CA LEU A 215 -27.33 -13.14 1.46
C LEU A 215 -26.94 -14.53 1.95
N THR A 216 -27.92 -15.42 2.11
CA THR A 216 -27.64 -16.81 2.51
C THR A 216 -27.38 -17.62 1.25
N ILE A 217 -26.13 -17.99 1.03
CA ILE A 217 -25.73 -18.91 -0.04
C ILE A 217 -25.68 -20.31 0.58
N ASP A 218 -26.83 -20.98 0.64
CA ASP A 218 -26.88 -22.39 1.00
C ASP A 218 -26.35 -23.20 -0.19
N GLY A 219 -25.13 -23.76 -0.08
CA GLY A 219 -24.64 -24.71 -1.09
C GLY A 219 -23.13 -24.83 -1.31
N PHE A 220 -22.32 -24.76 -0.25
CA PHE A 220 -21.01 -25.43 -0.27
C PHE A 220 -21.07 -26.54 0.77
N ASP A 221 -21.61 -27.68 0.36
CA ASP A 221 -21.35 -28.95 1.05
C ASP A 221 -19.87 -29.28 0.80
N ASP A 222 -19.01 -28.91 1.75
CA ASP A 222 -17.66 -29.46 1.88
C ASP A 222 -17.79 -30.91 2.40
N GLU A 223 -18.32 -31.80 1.55
CA GLU A 223 -18.08 -33.24 1.70
C GLU A 223 -16.82 -33.55 0.90
N ASP A 224 -15.69 -33.70 1.59
CA ASP A 224 -14.58 -34.61 1.27
C ASP A 224 -13.44 -34.40 2.31
N GLU A 225 -13.74 -34.63 3.59
CA GLU A 225 -12.71 -35.03 4.56
C GLU A 225 -12.51 -36.55 4.41
N GLU A 226 -11.63 -36.97 3.49
CA GLU A 226 -11.11 -38.33 3.55
C GLU A 226 -10.00 -38.40 4.61
N ASP A 227 -10.31 -39.15 5.66
CA ASP A 227 -9.41 -39.66 6.68
C ASP A 227 -8.17 -40.33 6.03
N GLU A 228 -6.97 -39.77 6.19
CA GLU A 228 -5.75 -40.57 6.08
C GLU A 228 -5.36 -41.08 7.47
N GLU A 229 -5.69 -42.37 7.65
CA GLU A 229 -5.42 -43.21 8.80
C GLU A 229 -3.94 -43.33 9.13
N ASP A 230 -3.71 -43.55 10.43
CA ASP A 230 -2.51 -43.98 11.14
C ASP A 230 -1.54 -44.89 10.35
N ASP A 231 -0.25 -44.53 10.36
CA ASP A 231 0.84 -45.50 10.23
C ASP A 231 1.78 -45.38 11.45
N ASP A 232 1.52 -46.25 12.43
CA ASP A 232 2.45 -46.67 13.48
C ASP A 232 3.61 -47.48 12.86
N GLU A 233 4.87 -47.03 12.94
CA GLU A 233 6.02 -47.95 12.92
C GLU A 233 7.11 -47.42 13.87
N GLU A 234 7.17 -47.96 15.09
CA GLU A 234 8.03 -49.06 15.57
C GLU A 234 9.30 -48.55 16.28
N ASP A 235 9.29 -48.75 17.61
CA ASP A 235 10.45 -48.69 18.48
C ASP A 235 11.44 -49.82 18.11
N ASP A 236 12.64 -49.46 17.66
CA ASP A 236 13.79 -50.38 17.62
C ASP A 236 14.92 -49.88 18.55
N GLU A 237 15.03 -50.58 19.68
CA GLU A 237 16.17 -50.87 20.59
C GLU A 237 17.28 -49.83 20.91
#